data_AF-A0A1X1YBZ7-F1
#
_entry.id   AF-A0A1X1YBZ7-F1
#
_cell.length_a   1.000
_cell.length_b   1.000
_cell.length_c   1.000
_cell.angle_alpha   90.00
_cell.angle_beta   90.00
_cell.angle_gamma   90.00
#
_symmetry.space_group_name_H-M   'P 1'
#
loop_
_entity.id
_entity.type
_entity.pdbx_description
1 polymer ?
#
loop_
_entity_poly.entity_id
_entity_poly.type
_entity_poly.pdbx_seq_one_letter_code
_entity_poly.pdbx_strand_id
1 'polypeptide(L)'
;MKRDELFASIEATRPGRDDIVYLERCGDEYEWRILPAGAEVTSPTDEPDVWMSFSALWPLDDPEQLRAFFDDLLAELESMAAHTDRCRWPIDEPWPHTH
;
A
#
# COMPACT_ATOMS: atom_id res chain seq x y z
N MET A 1 -12.90 -0.31 4.26
CA MET A 1 -13.41 0.99 3.74
C MET A 1 -13.42 0.97 2.21
N LYS A 2 -14.26 1.79 1.55
CA LYS A 2 -14.22 1.96 0.07
C LYS A 2 -13.26 3.08 -0.35
N ARG A 3 -12.90 3.14 -1.65
CA ARG A 3 -11.91 4.10 -2.20
C ARG A 3 -12.17 5.55 -1.80
N ASP A 4 -13.41 6.04 -1.94
CA ASP A 4 -13.74 7.43 -1.61
C ASP A 4 -13.73 7.69 -0.11
N GLU A 5 -14.12 6.72 0.72
CA GLU A 5 -14.04 6.81 2.18
C GLU A 5 -12.59 6.82 2.65
N LEU A 6 -11.74 6.01 2.02
CA LEU A 6 -10.29 5.99 2.25
C LEU A 6 -9.67 7.35 1.94
N PHE A 7 -9.98 7.92 0.77
CA PHE A 7 -9.52 9.25 0.39
C PHE A 7 -9.91 10.31 1.42
N ALA A 8 -11.21 10.37 1.77
CA ALA A 8 -11.72 11.33 2.74
C ALA A 8 -11.07 11.17 4.12
N SER A 9 -10.79 9.93 4.53
CA SER A 9 -10.12 9.63 5.80
C SER A 9 -8.67 10.10 5.82
N ILE A 10 -7.92 9.86 4.76
CA ILE A 10 -6.53 10.33 4.61
C ILE A 10 -6.49 11.86 4.55
N GLU A 11 -7.36 12.46 3.74
CA GLU A 11 -7.46 13.92 3.62
C GLU A 11 -7.79 14.58 4.96
N ALA A 12 -8.72 14.01 5.74
CA ALA A 12 -9.07 14.52 7.06
C ALA A 12 -7.93 14.37 8.09
N THR A 13 -7.13 13.31 7.98
CA THR A 13 -6.04 13.01 8.91
C THR A 13 -4.79 13.83 8.61
N ARG A 14 -4.54 14.18 7.33
CA ARG A 14 -3.40 14.98 6.87
C ARG A 14 -2.04 14.43 7.35
N PRO A 15 -1.60 13.25 6.88
CA PRO A 15 -0.32 12.68 7.28
C PRO A 15 0.83 13.63 6.95
N GLY A 16 1.79 13.73 7.86
CA GLY A 16 3.02 14.46 7.67
C GLY A 16 3.96 13.78 6.68
N ARG A 17 4.98 14.53 6.25
CA ARG A 17 6.00 14.04 5.31
C ARG A 17 6.76 12.80 5.82
N ASP A 18 7.08 12.81 7.11
CA ASP A 18 7.88 11.78 7.77
C ASP A 18 7.02 10.70 8.43
N ASP A 19 5.69 10.79 8.30
CA ASP A 19 4.78 9.78 8.80
C ASP A 19 4.83 8.55 7.88
N ILE A 20 5.00 7.38 8.48
CA ILE A 20 4.90 6.12 7.74
C ILE A 20 3.43 5.75 7.64
N VAL A 21 2.91 5.73 6.43
CA VAL A 21 1.55 5.29 6.13
C VAL A 21 1.59 3.83 5.73
N TYR A 22 0.79 3.02 6.42
CA TYR A 22 0.47 1.65 6.05
C TYR A 22 -0.89 1.62 5.36
N LEU A 23 -0.96 0.97 4.20
CA LEU A 23 -2.16 0.80 3.41
C LEU A 23 -2.27 -0.64 2.94
N GLU A 24 -3.44 -1.25 3.12
CA GLU A 24 -3.73 -2.61 2.68
C GLU A 24 -5.08 -2.70 1.97
N ARG A 25 -5.22 -3.75 1.16
CA ARG A 25 -6.44 -4.13 0.47
C ARG A 25 -6.78 -5.59 0.78
N CYS A 26 -8.02 -5.83 1.16
CA CYS A 26 -8.61 -7.15 1.43
C CYS A 26 -9.91 -7.26 0.64
N GLY A 27 -9.90 -8.01 -0.47
CA GLY A 27 -11.02 -8.02 -1.42
C GLY A 27 -11.31 -6.62 -1.93
N ASP A 28 -12.56 -6.17 -1.86
CA ASP A 28 -12.96 -4.83 -2.32
C ASP A 28 -12.91 -3.76 -1.21
N GLU A 29 -12.16 -4.01 -0.15
CA GLU A 29 -12.03 -3.11 0.99
C GLU A 29 -10.57 -2.73 1.25
N TYR A 30 -10.39 -1.50 1.72
CA TYR A 30 -9.09 -0.97 2.12
C TYR A 30 -9.09 -0.65 3.61
N GLU A 31 -7.91 -0.79 4.21
CA GLU A 31 -7.61 -0.34 5.56
C GLU A 31 -6.29 0.43 5.56
N TRP A 32 -6.19 1.46 6.38
CA TRP A 32 -4.99 2.29 6.44
C TRP A 32 -4.75 2.82 7.85
N ARG A 33 -3.48 3.10 8.16
CA ARG A 33 -3.05 3.68 9.45
C ARG A 33 -1.70 4.36 9.32
N ILE A 34 -1.47 5.38 10.16
CA ILE A 34 -0.14 5.93 10.37
C ILE A 34 0.57 5.08 11.41
N LEU A 35 1.76 4.58 11.08
CA LEU A 35 2.59 3.79 11.97
C LEU A 35 3.46 4.70 12.83
N PRO A 36 3.55 4.45 14.14
CA PRO A 36 4.49 5.16 14.99
C PRO A 36 5.93 4.85 14.58
N ALA A 37 6.83 5.82 14.77
CA ALA A 37 8.26 5.62 14.52
C ALA A 37 8.81 4.43 15.32
N GLY A 38 9.37 3.45 14.62
CA GLY A 38 9.92 2.23 15.22
C GLY A 38 8.90 1.13 15.56
N ALA A 39 7.64 1.28 15.13
CA ALA A 39 6.65 0.20 15.26
C ALA A 39 6.94 -0.93 14.27
N GLU A 40 6.94 -2.17 14.77
CA GLU A 40 6.87 -3.33 13.90
C GLU A 40 5.50 -3.38 13.22
N VAL A 41 5.48 -3.52 11.90
CA VAL A 41 4.26 -3.81 11.15
C VAL A 41 3.86 -5.22 11.50
N THR A 42 3.00 -5.37 12.50
CA THR A 42 2.37 -6.65 12.78
C THR A 42 1.47 -6.97 11.59
N SER A 43 1.84 -8.01 10.84
CA SER A 43 1.01 -8.58 9.79
C SER A 43 -0.41 -8.78 10.35
N PRO A 44 -1.47 -8.37 9.62
CA PRO A 44 -2.82 -8.53 10.13
C PRO A 44 -3.14 -10.02 10.34
N THR A 45 -4.12 -10.30 11.20
CA THR A 45 -4.60 -11.67 11.50
C THR A 45 -5.16 -12.35 10.25
N ASP A 46 -5.65 -11.57 9.28
CA ASP A 46 -6.04 -11.97 7.95
C ASP A 46 -4.97 -11.51 6.96
N GLU A 47 -4.46 -12.41 6.11
CA GLU A 47 -3.40 -12.10 5.14
C GLU A 47 -3.99 -11.19 4.05
N PRO A 48 -3.58 -9.90 3.94
CA PRO A 48 -4.14 -8.98 2.96
C PRO A 48 -3.74 -9.40 1.54
N ASP A 49 -4.61 -9.13 0.56
CA ASP A 49 -4.29 -9.40 -0.86
C ASP A 49 -3.02 -8.68 -1.29
N VAL A 50 -2.89 -7.44 -0.81
CA VAL A 50 -1.73 -6.59 -1.02
C VAL A 50 -1.67 -5.53 0.08
N TRP A 51 -0.44 -5.15 0.43
CA TRP A 51 -0.19 -4.05 1.34
C TRP A 51 1.08 -3.31 0.94
N MET A 52 1.21 -2.07 1.40
CA MET A 52 2.45 -1.31 1.33
C MET A 52 2.60 -0.39 2.54
N SER A 53 3.86 -0.07 2.86
CA SER A 53 4.22 0.95 3.85
C SER A 53 5.14 1.97 3.20
N PHE A 54 4.82 3.25 3.31
CA PHE A 54 5.58 4.33 2.66
C PHE A 54 5.49 5.64 3.44
N SER A 55 6.46 6.51 3.22
CA SER A 55 6.40 7.93 3.58
C SER A 55 6.33 8.75 2.29
N ALA A 56 5.48 9.77 2.25
CA ALA A 56 5.34 10.63 1.07
C ALA A 56 5.12 12.09 1.47
N LEU A 57 5.46 12.99 0.55
CA LEU A 57 5.05 14.39 0.65
C LEU A 57 3.61 14.52 0.12
N TRP A 58 2.65 14.66 1.02
CA TRP A 58 1.24 14.82 0.66
C TRP A 58 0.96 16.24 0.13
N PRO A 59 0.41 16.41 -1.08
CA PRO A 59 0.08 17.72 -1.65
C PRO A 59 -1.23 18.28 -1.07
N LEU A 60 -1.25 18.52 0.25
CA LEU A 60 -2.47 18.89 1.00
C LEU A 60 -3.02 20.28 0.67
N ASP A 61 -2.22 21.13 0.03
CA ASP A 61 -2.59 22.49 -0.37
C ASP A 61 -3.32 22.56 -1.72
N ASP A 62 -3.29 21.48 -2.50
CA ASP A 62 -3.91 21.39 -3.84
C ASP A 62 -4.80 20.14 -3.92
N PRO A 63 -6.13 20.29 -3.80
CA PRO A 63 -7.07 19.18 -3.82
C PRO A 63 -7.05 18.35 -5.11
N GLU A 64 -6.79 18.97 -6.26
CA GLU A 64 -6.72 18.26 -7.54
C GLU A 64 -5.46 17.39 -7.59
N GLN A 65 -4.34 17.96 -7.14
CA GLN A 65 -3.08 17.22 -7.04
C GLN A 65 -3.13 16.10 -5.98
N LEU A 66 -3.82 16.33 -4.85
CA LEU A 66 -4.05 15.32 -3.82
C LEU A 66 -4.87 14.15 -4.36
N ARG A 67 -5.92 14.45 -5.15
CA ARG A 67 -6.73 13.40 -5.76
C ARG A 67 -5.93 12.58 -6.77
N ALA A 68 -5.17 13.25 -7.65
CA ALA A 68 -4.32 12.57 -8.62
C ALA A 68 -3.25 11.69 -7.94
N PHE A 69 -2.57 12.23 -6.92
CA PHE A 69 -1.58 11.49 -6.13
C PHE A 69 -2.19 10.24 -5.48
N PHE A 70 -3.37 10.37 -4.89
CA PHE A 70 -4.07 9.24 -4.28
C PHE A 70 -4.49 8.19 -5.31
N ASP A 71 -4.97 8.63 -6.48
CA ASP A 71 -5.39 7.73 -7.54
C ASP A 71 -4.21 6.91 -8.10
N ASP A 72 -3.04 7.55 -8.27
CA ASP A 72 -1.79 6.89 -8.67
C ASP A 72 -1.31 5.91 -7.59
N LEU A 73 -1.30 6.34 -6.31
CA LEU A 73 -0.92 5.49 -5.17
C LEU A 73 -1.75 4.20 -5.12
N LEU A 74 -3.06 4.33 -5.33
CA LEU A 74 -3.96 3.18 -5.29
C LEU A 74 -3.78 2.26 -6.50
N ALA A 75 -3.50 2.82 -7.68
CA ALA A 75 -3.17 2.04 -8.86
C ALA A 75 -1.87 1.24 -8.68
N GLU A 76 -0.85 1.84 -8.05
CA GLU A 76 0.40 1.14 -7.71
C GLU A 76 0.13 -0.04 -6.75
N LEU A 77 -0.64 0.18 -5.68
CA LEU A 77 -1.05 -0.89 -4.76
C LEU A 77 -1.80 -2.02 -5.48
N GLU A 78 -2.79 -1.68 -6.31
CA GLU A 78 -3.59 -2.67 -7.03
C GLU A 78 -2.77 -3.44 -8.08
N SER A 79 -1.74 -2.81 -8.66
CA SER A 79 -0.82 -3.49 -9.59
C SER A 79 -0.04 -4.63 -8.92
N MET A 80 0.29 -4.48 -7.63
CA MET A 80 1.00 -5.49 -6.86
C MET A 80 0.11 -6.71 -6.57
N ALA A 81 -1.20 -6.53 -6.36
CA ALA A 81 -2.15 -7.64 -6.23
C ALA A 81 -2.31 -8.45 -7.53
N ALA A 82 -2.24 -7.78 -8.68
CA ALA A 82 -2.36 -8.42 -10.00
C ALA A 82 -1.12 -9.25 -10.41
N HIS A 83 -0.01 -9.15 -9.66
CA HIS A 83 1.26 -9.83 -9.96
C HIS A 83 1.53 -10.99 -9.00
N THR A 84 0.64 -11.98 -9.00
CA THR A 84 0.67 -13.12 -8.08
C THR A 84 1.88 -14.06 -8.26
N ASP A 85 2.78 -13.87 -9.23
CA ASP A 85 3.85 -14.85 -9.48
C ASP A 85 5.12 -14.30 -10.19
N ARG A 86 5.57 -13.07 -9.91
CA ARG A 86 6.85 -12.59 -10.49
C ARG A 86 8.10 -13.01 -9.71
N CYS A 87 7.97 -13.22 -8.41
CA CYS A 87 9.11 -13.53 -7.53
C CYS A 87 9.09 -14.98 -7.01
N ARG A 88 8.05 -15.75 -7.28
CA ARG A 88 8.03 -17.17 -6.95
C ARG A 88 8.77 -17.93 -8.03
N TRP A 89 9.95 -18.39 -7.67
CA TRP A 89 10.70 -19.32 -8.48
C TRP A 89 9.88 -20.63 -8.61
N PRO A 90 9.67 -21.18 -9.82
CA PRO A 90 9.01 -22.47 -9.98
C PRO A 90 9.77 -23.51 -9.15
N ILE A 91 9.05 -24.24 -8.29
CA ILE A 91 9.65 -25.30 -7.45
C ILE A 91 10.42 -26.32 -8.30
N ASP A 92 10.02 -26.48 -9.56
CA ASP A 92 10.59 -27.44 -10.50
C ASP A 92 11.91 -27.00 -11.17
N GLU A 93 12.45 -25.81 -10.89
CA GLU A 93 13.68 -25.30 -11.55
C GLU A 93 14.86 -25.03 -10.59
N PRO A 94 15.39 -25.96 -9.78
CA PRO A 94 16.41 -25.65 -8.78
C PRO A 94 17.67 -24.94 -9.35
N TRP A 95 18.07 -23.86 -8.68
CA TRP A 95 19.25 -23.03 -9.00
C TRP A 95 20.56 -23.72 -8.55
N PRO A 96 21.73 -23.52 -9.21
CA PRO A 96 21.97 -23.03 -10.57
C PRO A 96 21.94 -24.14 -11.65
N HIS A 97 21.60 -23.73 -12.87
CA HIS A 97 21.50 -24.59 -14.07
C HIS A 97 22.83 -24.95 -14.76
N THR A 98 23.98 -24.77 -14.10
CA THR A 98 25.27 -25.03 -14.74
C THR A 98 26.27 -25.66 -13.79
N HIS A 99 26.84 -26.79 -14.21
CA HIS A 99 28.05 -27.37 -13.66
C HIS A 99 29.05 -27.62 -14.79
#